data_AF-A0A7C2WJ67-F1
#
_entry.id   AF-A0A7C2WJ67-F1
#
_cell.length_a   1.000
_cell.length_b   1.000
_cell.length_c   1.000
_cell.angle_alpha   90.00
_cell.angle_beta   90.00
_cell.angle_gamma   90.00
#
_symmetry.space_group_name_H-M   'P 1'
#
loop_
_entity.id
_entity.type
_entity.pdbx_description
1 polymer ?
#
loop_
_entity_poly.entity_id
_entity_poly.type
_entity_poly.pdbx_seq_one_letter_code
_entity_poly.pdbx_strand_id
1 'polypeptide(L)'
;TPEQATPRWMIALRGLVLVLALVVTAALVAWFWGTRGLSPVGQLMLKVQRASRFAGLPHEPTMTPYELASVVGRAFPGTRHYAWLLADLYTRERYGGRAPTPEEVEQARRAWRQLRGRFVRQFLRARLRVGPPEVASAQ
;
A
#
# COMPACT_ATOMS: atom_id res chain seq x y z
N THR A 1 -19.82 20.74 -55.70
CA THR A 1 -19.02 20.46 -54.48
C THR A 1 -19.97 20.16 -53.35
N PRO A 2 -20.40 18.89 -53.15
CA PRO A 2 -21.32 18.60 -52.07
C PRO A 2 -20.53 18.53 -50.77
N GLU A 3 -20.90 19.42 -49.84
CA GLU A 3 -20.50 19.38 -48.44
C GLU A 3 -20.60 17.96 -47.91
N GLN A 4 -19.49 17.46 -47.36
CA GLN A 4 -19.49 16.24 -46.56
C GLN A 4 -20.25 16.52 -45.27
N ALA A 5 -21.57 16.44 -45.33
CA ALA A 5 -22.46 16.57 -44.17
C ALA A 5 -22.07 15.48 -43.18
N THR A 6 -21.35 15.87 -42.11
CA THR A 6 -20.84 14.91 -41.14
C THR A 6 -22.05 14.24 -40.49
N PRO A 7 -22.21 12.91 -40.61
CA PRO A 7 -23.38 12.24 -40.09
C PRO A 7 -23.58 12.57 -38.61
N ARG A 8 -24.79 12.95 -38.21
CA ARG A 8 -25.09 13.37 -36.81
C ARG A 8 -24.68 12.32 -35.78
N TRP A 9 -24.73 11.04 -36.14
CA TRP A 9 -24.26 9.93 -35.31
C TRP A 9 -22.74 9.92 -35.13
N MET A 10 -21.95 10.38 -36.11
CA MET A 10 -20.50 10.57 -35.96
C MET A 10 -20.19 11.71 -34.99
N ILE A 11 -20.99 12.78 -34.99
CA ILE A 11 -20.85 13.89 -34.03
C ILE A 11 -21.18 13.38 -32.62
N ALA A 12 -22.28 12.65 -32.45
CA ALA A 12 -22.66 12.04 -31.18
C ALA A 12 -21.61 11.04 -30.67
N LEU A 13 -21.08 10.18 -31.55
CA LEU A 13 -20.04 9.20 -31.21
C LEU A 13 -18.73 9.88 -30.80
N ARG A 14 -18.30 10.91 -31.54
CA ARG A 14 -17.11 11.72 -31.18
C ARG A 14 -17.30 12.42 -29.84
N GLY A 15 -18.47 12.99 -29.59
CA GLY A 15 -18.82 13.59 -28.30
C GLY A 15 -18.75 12.58 -27.15
N LEU A 16 -19.32 11.39 -27.35
CA LEU A 16 -19.29 10.31 -26.35
C LEU A 16 -17.87 9.85 -26.06
N VAL A 17 -17.04 9.64 -27.09
CA VAL A 17 -15.63 9.25 -26.94
C VAL A 17 -14.85 10.33 -26.20
N LEU A 18 -15.08 11.62 -26.51
CA LEU A 18 -14.46 12.74 -25.81
C LEU A 18 -14.82 12.77 -24.32
N VAL A 19 -16.11 12.59 -23.99
CA VAL A 19 -16.57 12.54 -22.60
C VAL A 19 -15.97 11.34 -21.88
N LEU A 20 -15.95 10.16 -22.50
CA LEU A 20 -15.34 8.96 -21.91
C LEU A 20 -13.84 9.17 -21.66
N ALA A 21 -13.13 9.74 -22.62
CA ALA A 21 -11.72 10.05 -22.51
C ALA A 21 -11.44 11.06 -21.39
N LEU A 22 -12.29 12.09 -21.23
CA LEU A 22 -12.22 13.06 -20.14
C LEU A 22 -12.44 12.41 -18.77
N VAL A 23 -13.44 11.52 -18.65
CA VAL A 23 -13.73 10.80 -17.40
C VAL A 23 -12.59 9.85 -17.05
N VAL A 24 -12.08 9.08 -18.01
CA VAL A 24 -10.92 8.19 -17.79
C VAL A 24 -9.68 9.00 -17.43
N THR A 25 -9.43 10.11 -18.12
CA THR A 25 -8.28 10.98 -17.81
C THR A 25 -8.43 11.61 -16.43
N ALA A 26 -9.61 12.09 -16.05
CA ALA A 26 -9.87 12.64 -14.72
C ALA A 26 -9.73 11.57 -13.61
N ALA A 27 -10.23 10.36 -13.85
CA ALA A 27 -10.09 9.24 -12.93
C ALA A 27 -8.62 8.83 -12.78
N LEU A 28 -7.87 8.74 -13.88
CA LEU A 28 -6.43 8.50 -13.85
C LEU A 28 -5.71 9.65 -13.16
N VAL A 29 -6.03 10.92 -13.44
CA VAL A 29 -5.43 12.08 -12.78
C VAL A 29 -5.73 12.08 -11.29
N ALA A 30 -6.95 11.78 -10.84
CA ALA A 30 -7.30 11.67 -9.43
C ALA A 30 -6.56 10.50 -8.75
N TRP A 31 -6.49 9.34 -9.41
CA TRP A 31 -5.75 8.18 -8.95
C TRP A 31 -4.24 8.44 -8.87
N PHE A 32 -3.70 9.11 -9.88
CA PHE A 32 -2.30 9.53 -9.93
C PHE A 32 -2.04 10.75 -9.04
N TRP A 33 -3.01 11.60 -8.68
CA TRP A 33 -2.84 12.67 -7.68
C TRP A 33 -2.82 12.10 -6.26
N GLY A 34 -3.59 11.04 -5.99
CA GLY A 34 -3.51 10.28 -4.74
C GLY A 34 -2.20 9.51 -4.56
N THR A 35 -1.40 9.33 -5.62
CA THR A 35 -0.16 8.52 -5.63
C THR A 35 1.10 9.26 -6.11
N ARG A 36 0.98 10.38 -6.84
CA ARG A 36 2.04 11.36 -7.16
C ARG A 36 2.37 12.13 -5.89
N GLY A 37 3.23 11.53 -5.08
CA GLY A 37 3.63 12.12 -3.80
C GLY A 37 3.86 11.10 -2.69
N LEU A 38 3.67 9.80 -2.94
CA LEU A 38 4.15 8.79 -2.00
C LEU A 38 5.68 8.82 -1.99
N SER A 39 6.27 9.47 -0.99
CA SER A 39 7.72 9.44 -0.86
C SER A 39 8.18 8.00 -0.68
N PRO A 40 9.49 7.74 -0.85
CA PRO A 40 10.09 6.45 -0.57
C PRO A 40 9.67 5.86 0.79
N VAL A 41 9.42 6.69 1.81
CA VAL A 41 8.97 6.26 3.15
C VAL A 41 7.49 5.86 3.13
N GLY A 42 6.61 6.62 2.48
CA GLY A 42 5.21 6.24 2.25
C GLY A 42 5.05 4.86 1.63
N GLN A 43 5.87 4.53 0.62
CA GLN A 43 5.87 3.21 0.01
C GLN A 43 6.32 2.10 0.97
N LEU A 44 7.30 2.38 1.83
CA LEU A 44 7.75 1.44 2.85
C LEU A 44 6.68 1.20 3.92
N MET A 45 5.96 2.25 4.33
CA MET A 45 4.89 2.12 5.31
C MET A 45 3.72 1.28 4.76
N LEU A 46 3.37 1.45 3.48
CA LEU A 46 2.38 0.58 2.82
C LEU A 46 2.82 -0.89 2.77
N LYS A 47 4.13 -1.14 2.59
CA LYS A 47 4.69 -2.50 2.65
C LYS A 47 4.55 -3.08 4.06
N VAL A 48 4.77 -2.29 5.11
CA VAL A 48 4.53 -2.71 6.50
C VAL A 48 3.06 -3.06 6.71
N GLN A 49 2.13 -2.20 6.30
CA GLN A 49 0.68 -2.47 6.42
C GLN A 49 0.28 -3.78 5.74
N ARG A 50 0.70 -3.98 4.49
CA ARG A 50 0.41 -5.22 3.75
C ARG A 50 1.05 -6.43 4.41
N ALA A 51 2.31 -6.34 4.83
CA ALA A 51 3.01 -7.44 5.46
C ALA A 51 2.39 -7.83 6.81
N SER A 52 1.93 -6.85 7.61
CA SER A 52 1.18 -7.10 8.83
C SER A 52 -0.12 -7.86 8.56
N ARG A 53 -0.89 -7.43 7.56
CA ARG A 53 -2.11 -8.11 7.14
C ARG A 53 -1.84 -9.54 6.66
N PHE A 54 -0.79 -9.76 5.86
CA PHE A 54 -0.43 -11.11 5.41
C PHE A 54 0.09 -11.99 6.54
N ALA A 55 0.84 -11.44 7.48
CA ALA A 55 1.34 -12.17 8.65
C ALA A 55 0.26 -12.48 9.69
N GLY A 56 -0.99 -12.08 9.45
CA GLY A 56 -2.12 -12.31 10.35
C GLY A 56 -2.06 -11.46 11.62
N LEU A 57 -1.36 -10.32 11.58
CA LEU A 57 -1.36 -9.39 12.71
C LEU A 57 -2.68 -8.62 12.76
N PRO A 58 -3.19 -8.28 13.96
CA PRO A 58 -4.37 -7.46 14.10
C PRO A 58 -4.12 -6.10 13.44
N HIS A 59 -4.88 -5.80 12.40
CA HIS A 59 -4.77 -4.57 11.63
C HIS A 59 -6.16 -4.02 11.34
N GLU A 60 -6.45 -2.85 11.86
CA GLU A 60 -7.69 -2.13 11.61
C GLU A 60 -7.47 -1.04 10.54
N PRO A 61 -8.45 -0.77 9.66
CA PRO A 61 -8.33 0.25 8.62
C PRO A 61 -8.14 1.68 9.16
N THR A 62 -8.65 1.95 10.37
CA THR A 62 -8.55 3.24 11.07
C THR A 62 -7.28 3.37 11.90
N MET A 63 -6.45 2.33 11.95
CA MET A 63 -5.27 2.28 12.80
C MET A 63 -4.22 3.31 12.36
N THR A 64 -3.71 4.06 13.33
CA THR A 64 -2.64 5.03 13.08
C THR A 64 -1.31 4.32 12.81
N PRO A 65 -0.35 4.99 12.13
CA PRO A 65 0.99 4.46 11.92
C PRO A 65 1.69 3.99 13.19
N TYR A 66 1.55 4.74 14.29
CA TYR A 66 2.16 4.42 15.58
C TYR A 66 1.52 3.24 16.27
N GLU A 67 0.19 3.10 16.19
CA GLU A 67 -0.51 1.93 16.69
C GLU A 67 -0.09 0.68 15.93
N LEU A 68 0.03 0.75 14.61
CA LEU A 68 0.55 -0.36 13.81
C LEU A 68 1.99 -0.70 14.22
N ALA A 69 2.85 0.31 14.42
CA ALA A 69 4.20 0.09 14.91
C ALA A 69 4.22 -0.58 16.30
N SER A 70 3.26 -0.25 17.16
CA SER A 70 3.09 -0.89 18.46
C SER A 70 2.71 -2.37 18.32
N VAL A 71 1.78 -2.70 17.41
CA VAL A 71 1.37 -4.09 17.12
C VAL A 71 2.56 -4.89 16.58
N VAL A 72 3.27 -4.34 15.59
CA VAL A 72 4.45 -4.96 15.00
C VAL A 72 5.55 -5.15 16.04
N GLY A 73 5.76 -4.18 16.92
CA GLY A 73 6.72 -4.27 18.03
C GLY A 73 6.36 -5.32 19.08
N ARG A 74 5.06 -5.52 19.35
CA ARG A 74 4.58 -6.61 20.22
C ARG A 74 4.72 -7.99 19.56
N ALA A 75 4.43 -8.08 18.26
CA ALA A 75 4.55 -9.33 17.51
C ALA A 75 6.01 -9.76 17.29
N PHE A 76 6.92 -8.79 17.16
CA PHE A 76 8.34 -9.02 16.92
C PHE A 76 9.20 -8.28 17.97
N PRO A 77 9.43 -8.91 19.14
CA PRO A 77 10.31 -8.38 20.16
C PRO A 77 11.70 -8.08 19.59
N GLY A 78 12.26 -6.91 19.92
CA GLY A 78 13.56 -6.44 19.42
C GLY A 78 13.52 -5.64 18.10
N THR A 79 12.36 -5.52 17.43
CA THR A 79 12.21 -4.65 16.24
C THR A 79 11.29 -3.46 16.42
N ARG A 80 10.86 -3.20 17.66
CA ARG A 80 9.97 -2.06 18.00
C ARG A 80 10.53 -0.73 17.50
N HIS A 81 11.83 -0.50 17.69
CA HIS A 81 12.49 0.73 17.24
C HIS A 81 12.39 0.94 15.72
N TYR A 82 12.59 -0.11 14.91
CA TYR A 82 12.47 -0.03 13.45
C TYR A 82 11.04 0.25 12.97
N ALA A 83 10.05 -0.37 13.62
CA ALA A 83 8.65 -0.12 13.31
C ALA A 83 8.24 1.31 13.68
N TRP A 84 8.69 1.80 14.84
CA TRP A 84 8.48 3.17 15.27
C TRP A 84 9.14 4.19 14.36
N LEU A 85 10.39 3.94 13.92
CA LEU A 85 11.09 4.81 12.99
C LEU A 85 10.34 4.98 11.65
N LEU A 86 9.80 3.89 11.11
CA LEU A 86 8.99 3.93 9.88
C LEU A 86 7.68 4.71 10.08
N ALA A 87 7.01 4.52 11.21
CA ALA A 87 5.80 5.25 11.54
C ALA A 87 6.04 6.75 11.76
N ASP A 88 7.14 7.10 12.43
CA ASP A 88 7.54 8.48 12.69
C ASP A 88 7.90 9.21 11.39
N LEU A 89 8.77 8.62 10.56
CA LEU A 89 9.13 9.19 9.26
C LEU A 89 7.91 9.35 8.35
N TYR A 90 7.02 8.36 8.33
CA TYR A 90 5.77 8.45 7.57
C TYR A 90 4.86 9.57 8.08
N THR A 91 4.75 9.72 9.40
CA THR A 91 3.90 10.76 10.01
C THR A 91 4.47 12.15 9.73
N ARG A 92 5.79 12.34 9.88
CA ARG A 92 6.48 13.60 9.59
C ARG A 92 6.37 14.01 8.13
N GLU A 93 6.45 13.03 7.22
CA GLU A 93 6.22 13.27 5.80
C GLU A 93 4.75 13.65 5.52
N ARG A 94 3.82 12.80 5.97
CA ARG A 94 2.40 12.88 5.57
C ARG A 94 1.65 14.04 6.23
N TYR A 95 1.95 14.31 7.50
CA TYR A 95 1.25 15.32 8.30
C TYR A 95 2.13 16.52 8.65
N GLY A 96 3.46 16.35 8.68
CA GLY A 96 4.40 17.43 8.95
C GLY A 96 4.85 18.20 7.70
N GLY A 97 4.47 17.76 6.50
CA GLY A 97 4.83 18.42 5.23
C GLY A 97 6.34 18.43 4.93
N ARG A 98 7.14 17.66 5.67
CA ARG A 98 8.60 17.63 5.55
C ARG A 98 9.01 16.42 4.71
N ALA A 99 9.60 16.67 3.54
CA ALA A 99 10.17 15.61 2.74
C ALA A 99 11.33 14.94 3.51
N PRO A 100 11.36 13.59 3.60
CA PRO A 100 12.44 12.88 4.27
C PRO A 100 13.75 13.03 3.50
N THR A 101 14.86 13.22 4.21
CA THR A 101 16.19 13.34 3.59
C THR A 101 16.64 12.01 2.99
N PRO A 102 17.61 12.00 2.06
CA PRO A 102 18.16 10.76 1.51
C PRO A 102 18.67 9.78 2.58
N GLU A 103 19.25 10.30 3.66
CA GLU A 103 19.74 9.52 4.81
C GLU A 103 18.58 8.88 5.57
N GLU A 104 17.53 9.65 5.86
CA GLU A 104 16.31 9.15 6.53
C GLU A 104 15.62 8.06 5.71
N VAL A 105 15.59 8.23 4.39
CA VAL A 105 15.07 7.23 3.47
C VAL A 105 15.90 5.94 3.52
N GLU A 106 17.22 6.05 3.56
CA GLU A 106 18.08 4.86 3.67
C GLU A 106 17.94 4.17 5.03
N GLN A 107 17.79 4.93 6.12
CA GLN A 107 17.46 4.39 7.43
C GLN A 107 16.12 3.64 7.42
N ALA A 108 15.09 4.20 6.78
CA ALA A 108 13.79 3.55 6.59
C ALA A 108 13.92 2.25 5.79
N ARG A 109 14.74 2.23 4.72
CA ARG A 109 14.99 1.00 3.95
C ARG A 109 15.69 -0.07 4.78
N ARG A 110 16.66 0.31 5.61
CA ARG A 110 17.34 -0.61 6.53
C ARG A 110 16.37 -1.16 7.58
N ALA A 111 15.55 -0.31 8.19
CA ALA A 111 14.51 -0.69 9.13
C ALA A 111 13.53 -1.70 8.50
N TRP A 112 13.08 -1.43 7.27
CA TRP A 112 12.22 -2.36 6.52
C TRP A 112 12.92 -3.71 6.27
N ARG A 113 14.20 -3.72 5.88
CA ARG A 113 14.95 -4.98 5.69
C ARG A 113 15.03 -5.81 6.96
N GLN A 114 15.16 -5.18 8.13
CA GLN A 114 15.17 -5.88 9.42
C GLN A 114 13.79 -6.45 9.79
N LEU A 115 12.71 -5.76 9.40
CA LEU A 115 11.34 -6.23 9.63
C LEU A 115 10.91 -7.33 8.64
N ARG A 116 11.27 -7.20 7.36
CA ARG A 116 10.77 -8.08 6.28
C ARG A 116 11.09 -9.55 6.56
N GLY A 117 12.28 -9.85 7.08
CA GLY A 117 12.68 -11.23 7.37
C GLY A 117 11.80 -11.88 8.44
N ARG A 118 11.37 -11.09 9.44
CA ARG A 118 10.46 -11.56 10.50
C ARG A 118 9.04 -11.72 9.99
N PHE A 119 8.55 -10.78 9.19
CA PHE A 119 7.24 -10.92 8.51
C PHE A 119 7.18 -12.16 7.64
N VAL A 120 8.20 -12.43 6.82
CA VAL A 120 8.25 -13.62 5.97
C VAL A 120 8.28 -14.89 6.81
N ARG A 121 9.10 -14.94 7.88
CA ARG A 121 9.13 -16.09 8.79
C ARG A 121 7.78 -16.33 9.47
N GLN A 122 7.09 -15.26 9.89
CA GLN A 122 5.77 -15.35 10.51
C GLN A 122 4.71 -15.79 9.51
N PHE A 123 4.73 -15.22 8.29
CA PHE A 123 3.85 -15.62 7.20
C PHE A 123 4.03 -17.10 6.86
N LEU A 124 5.28 -17.55 6.71
CA LEU A 124 5.60 -18.97 6.49
C LEU A 124 5.11 -19.83 7.65
N ARG A 125 5.29 -19.43 8.91
CA ARG A 125 4.75 -20.16 10.06
C ARG A 125 3.23 -20.22 10.07
N ALA A 126 2.56 -19.12 9.74
CA ALA A 126 1.11 -19.04 9.68
C ALA A 126 0.55 -19.91 8.54
N ARG A 127 1.22 -19.94 7.38
CA ARG A 127 0.83 -20.76 6.23
C ARG A 127 1.23 -22.23 6.34
N LEU A 128 2.39 -22.55 6.92
CA LEU A 128 2.83 -23.93 7.16
C LEU A 128 2.06 -24.60 8.31
N ARG A 129 1.47 -23.81 9.21
CA ARG A 129 0.44 -24.33 10.14
C ARG A 129 -0.90 -24.63 9.44
N VAL A 130 -1.09 -24.19 8.19
CA VAL A 130 -2.26 -24.49 7.37
C VAL A 130 -1.83 -25.42 6.22
N GLY A 131 -1.67 -26.69 6.54
CA GLY A 131 -1.50 -27.81 5.61
C GLY A 131 -2.06 -29.10 6.25
N PRO A 132 -3.25 -29.61 5.83
CA PRO A 132 -4.04 -30.63 6.53
C PRO A 132 -3.89 -32.06 5.94
N PRO A 133 -4.25 -33.13 6.67
CA PRO A 133 -5.58 -33.72 6.48
C PRO A 133 -6.20 -34.32 7.77
N GLU A 134 -7.43 -33.95 8.12
CA GLU A 134 -8.35 -34.93 8.73
C GLU A 134 -9.05 -35.66 7.58
N VAL A 135 -8.33 -36.59 6.96
CA VAL A 135 -8.92 -37.82 6.44
C VAL A 135 -8.16 -38.95 7.13
N ALA A 136 -8.71 -39.45 8.23
CA ALA A 136 -8.70 -40.87 8.66
C ALA A 136 -8.96 -41.01 10.17
N SER A 137 -10.22 -41.24 10.53
CA SER A 137 -10.68 -42.34 11.40
C SER A 137 -12.20 -42.20 11.48
N ALA A 138 -12.98 -42.89 10.63
CA ALA A 138 -13.42 -44.25 10.89
C ALA A 138 -13.78 -44.43 12.37
N GLN A 139 -15.03 -44.14 12.75
CA GLN A 139 -15.96 -45.04 13.44
C GLN A 139 -17.40 -44.64 13.10
#